data_AF-A0A7W7AME4-F1
#
_entry.id   AF-A0A7W7AME4-F1
#
_cell.length_a   1.000
_cell.length_b   1.000
_cell.length_c   1.000
_cell.angle_alpha   90.00
_cell.angle_beta   90.00
_cell.angle_gamma   90.00
#
_symmetry.space_group_name_H-M   'P 1'
#
loop_
_entity.id
_entity.type
_entity.pdbx_description
1 polymer ?
#
loop_
_entity_poly.entity_id
_entity_poly.type
_entity_poly.pdbx_seq_one_letter_code
_entity_poly.pdbx_strand_id
1 'polypeptide(L)'
;MARRPVKGIGRVRKLLRRLPDAVAGEIVVELNVTGRQMNQAVLAKAPRKSGALRAGISYKVLPKSLRLQVGLLGTRKGQSKLFYGRIQDLGRKAQVVSVQRFKAGVKREYDRAGRKSGGGLTRRYLMKVRAMAPKRFVTGRYPDLRRALRENLRGTFARSLQSISGAGDE
;
A
#
# COMPACT_ATOMS: atom_id res chain seq x y z
N MET A 1 -2.79 7.29 13.57
CA MET A 1 -2.25 8.60 13.16
C MET A 1 -2.85 8.96 11.81
N ALA A 2 -3.76 9.94 11.79
CA ALA A 2 -4.24 10.52 10.54
C ALA A 2 -3.06 11.21 9.84
N ARG A 3 -2.88 10.95 8.54
CA ARG A 3 -1.84 11.62 7.75
C ARG A 3 -2.24 13.09 7.61
N ARG A 4 -1.48 14.02 8.19
CA ARG A 4 -1.68 15.45 7.92
C ARG A 4 -1.55 15.69 6.42
N PRO A 5 -2.53 16.30 5.75
CA PRO A 5 -2.41 16.63 4.34
C PRO A 5 -1.25 17.62 4.18
N VAL A 6 -0.34 17.34 3.25
CA VAL A 6 0.76 18.25 2.92
C VAL A 6 0.14 19.51 2.30
N LYS A 7 0.36 20.67 2.93
CA LYS A 7 -0.10 21.95 2.41
C LYS A 7 0.47 22.14 1.00
N GLY A 8 -0.38 22.48 0.03
CA GLY A 8 0.03 22.70 -1.37
C GLY A 8 0.03 21.46 -2.28
N ILE A 9 -0.31 20.25 -1.79
CA ILE A 9 -0.30 19.04 -2.62
C ILE A 9 -1.25 19.12 -3.84
N GLY A 10 -2.33 19.89 -3.73
CA GLY A 10 -3.26 20.13 -4.84
C GLY A 10 -2.63 20.90 -5.99
N ARG A 11 -1.82 21.92 -5.69
CA ARG A 11 -1.09 22.71 -6.71
C ARG A 11 -0.05 21.85 -7.42
N VAL A 12 0.71 21.05 -6.66
CA VAL A 12 1.69 20.10 -7.22
C VAL A 12 1.00 19.08 -8.13
N ARG A 13 -0.14 18.52 -7.73
CA ARG A 13 -0.90 17.59 -8.60
C ARG A 13 -1.37 18.24 -9.90
N LYS A 14 -1.75 19.52 -9.88
CA LYS A 14 -2.13 20.26 -11.09
C LYS A 14 -0.92 20.46 -11.99
N LEU A 15 0.24 20.81 -11.44
CA LEU A 15 1.51 20.94 -12.18
C LEU A 15 1.92 19.62 -12.84
N LEU A 16 1.92 18.51 -12.09
CA LEU A 16 2.29 17.20 -12.61
C LEU A 16 1.38 16.72 -13.77
N ARG A 17 0.12 17.16 -13.82
CA ARG A 17 -0.81 16.86 -14.91
C ARG A 17 -0.60 17.72 -16.16
N ARG A 18 0.11 18.83 -16.04
CA ARG A 18 0.42 19.76 -17.12
C ARG A 18 1.83 19.57 -17.67
N LEU A 19 2.56 18.57 -17.18
CA LEU A 19 3.88 18.24 -17.72
C LEU A 19 3.74 17.76 -19.16
N PRO A 20 4.69 18.10 -20.05
CA PRO A 20 4.76 17.51 -21.39
C PRO A 20 4.83 15.97 -21.30
N ASP A 21 4.20 15.28 -22.26
CA ASP A 21 4.11 13.81 -22.25
C ASP A 21 5.49 13.12 -22.27
N ALA A 22 6.47 13.71 -22.96
CA ALA A 22 7.85 13.24 -22.97
C ALA A 22 8.45 13.19 -21.54
N VAL A 23 8.29 14.27 -20.79
CA VAL A 23 8.76 14.39 -19.39
C VAL A 23 7.99 13.43 -18.48
N ALA A 24 6.68 13.31 -18.67
CA ALA A 24 5.86 12.38 -17.91
C ALA A 24 6.30 10.92 -18.15
N GLY A 25 6.67 10.58 -19.38
CA GLY A 25 7.21 9.27 -19.76
C GLY A 25 8.50 8.92 -19.01
N GLU A 26 9.48 9.84 -19.01
CA GLU A 26 10.74 9.65 -18.27
C GLU A 26 10.51 9.46 -16.77
N ILE A 27 9.63 10.27 -16.18
CA ILE A 27 9.28 10.13 -14.75
C ILE A 27 8.64 8.76 -14.50
N VAL A 28 7.77 8.27 -15.38
CA VAL A 28 7.15 6.94 -15.24
C VAL A 28 8.20 5.83 -15.31
N VAL A 29 9.18 5.92 -16.20
CA VAL A 29 10.29 4.95 -16.29
C VAL A 29 11.06 4.92 -14.98
N GLU A 30 11.43 6.09 -14.45
CA GLU A 30 12.17 6.21 -13.19
C GLU A 30 11.37 5.66 -12.00
N LEU A 31 10.08 5.97 -11.92
CA LEU A 31 9.18 5.43 -10.90
C LEU A 31 9.07 3.90 -10.97
N ASN A 32 9.17 3.29 -12.16
CA ASN A 32 9.18 1.84 -12.31
C ASN A 32 10.49 1.21 -11.85
N VAL A 33 11.63 1.83 -12.15
CA VAL A 33 12.95 1.37 -11.67
C VAL A 33 13.00 1.44 -10.15
N THR A 34 12.69 2.61 -9.57
CA THR A 34 12.63 2.78 -8.12
C THR A 34 11.58 1.87 -7.49
N GLY A 35 10.42 1.71 -8.14
CA GLY A 35 9.35 0.83 -7.68
C GLY A 35 9.80 -0.61 -7.50
N ARG A 36 10.58 -1.14 -8.44
CA ARG A 36 11.20 -2.48 -8.33
C ARG A 36 12.17 -2.58 -7.17
N GLN A 37 13.07 -1.61 -7.02
CA GLN A 37 14.04 -1.59 -5.92
C GLN A 37 13.36 -1.50 -4.55
N MET A 38 12.35 -0.63 -4.41
CA MET A 38 11.54 -0.52 -3.19
C MET A 38 10.79 -1.82 -2.90
N ASN A 39 10.22 -2.45 -3.92
CA ASN A 39 9.54 -3.73 -3.76
C ASN A 39 10.49 -4.81 -3.23
N GLN A 40 11.71 -4.89 -3.77
CA GLN A 40 12.72 -5.85 -3.30
C GLN A 40 13.15 -5.58 -1.85
N ALA A 41 13.37 -4.31 -1.49
CA ALA A 41 13.71 -3.94 -0.12
C ALA A 41 12.58 -4.29 0.88
N VAL A 42 11.32 -4.08 0.49
CA VAL A 42 10.15 -4.47 1.28
C VAL A 42 10.05 -5.99 1.40
N LEU A 43 10.25 -6.73 0.30
CA LEU A 43 10.28 -8.19 0.28
C LEU A 43 11.39 -8.78 1.15
N ALA A 44 12.55 -8.11 1.23
CA ALA A 44 13.68 -8.53 2.05
C ALA A 44 13.35 -8.45 3.55
N LYS A 45 12.64 -7.39 3.97
CA LYS A 45 12.22 -7.18 5.37
C LYS A 45 10.94 -7.92 5.76
N ALA A 46 10.18 -8.41 4.78
CA ALA A 46 8.91 -9.08 5.00
C ALA A 46 9.10 -10.44 5.74
N PRO A 47 8.26 -10.76 6.75
CA PRO A 47 8.32 -12.03 7.45
C PRO A 47 8.21 -13.25 6.53
N ARG A 48 9.04 -14.27 6.81
CA ARG A 48 9.08 -15.53 6.05
C ARG A 48 8.48 -16.64 6.91
N LYS A 49 7.26 -17.06 6.59
CA LYS A 49 6.64 -18.27 7.17
C LYS A 49 6.00 -19.17 6.12
N SER A 50 5.02 -18.67 5.37
CA SER A 50 4.30 -19.43 4.34
C SER A 50 4.44 -18.85 2.92
N GLY A 51 5.20 -17.77 2.74
CA GLY A 51 5.37 -17.09 1.45
C GLY A 51 4.17 -16.24 0.99
N ALA A 52 2.94 -16.55 1.42
CA ALA A 52 1.71 -15.85 0.99
C ALA A 52 1.77 -14.32 1.22
N LEU A 53 2.39 -13.88 2.32
CA LEU A 53 2.57 -12.46 2.60
C LEU A 53 3.51 -11.78 1.60
N ARG A 54 4.60 -12.45 1.22
CA ARG A 54 5.56 -11.94 0.23
C ARG A 54 4.95 -11.92 -1.17
N ALA A 55 4.21 -12.97 -1.54
CA ALA A 55 3.46 -13.02 -2.80
C ALA A 55 2.40 -11.90 -2.90
N GLY A 56 1.90 -11.42 -1.76
CA GLY A 56 0.95 -10.31 -1.69
C GLY A 56 1.58 -8.91 -1.76
N ILE A 57 2.91 -8.80 -1.71
CA ILE A 57 3.62 -7.52 -1.78
C ILE A 57 3.89 -7.21 -3.25
N SER A 58 3.42 -6.04 -3.69
CA SER A 58 3.57 -5.56 -5.05
C SER A 58 3.77 -4.06 -5.08
N TYR A 59 4.15 -3.56 -6.26
CA TYR A 59 4.19 -2.13 -6.53
C TYR A 59 3.28 -1.77 -7.70
N LYS A 60 2.81 -0.53 -7.73
CA LYS A 60 1.98 0.01 -8.79
C LYS A 60 2.39 1.45 -9.07
N VAL A 61 2.69 1.75 -10.33
CA VAL A 61 2.86 3.11 -10.82
C VAL A 61 1.53 3.59 -11.41
N LEU A 62 1.12 4.80 -11.06
CA LEU A 62 -0.08 5.45 -11.57
C LEU A 62 0.34 6.59 -12.52
N PRO A 63 0.44 6.34 -13.84
CA PRO A 63 1.08 7.25 -14.79
C PRO A 63 0.39 8.62 -14.82
N LYS A 64 -0.94 8.67 -14.88
CA LYS A 64 -1.73 9.93 -14.87
C LYS A 64 -1.50 10.83 -13.65
N SER A 65 -1.01 10.26 -12.54
CA SER A 65 -0.78 11.00 -11.30
C SER A 65 0.67 10.99 -10.85
N LEU A 66 1.57 10.42 -11.67
CA LEU A 66 2.99 10.19 -11.38
C LEU A 66 3.23 9.71 -9.95
N ARG A 67 2.45 8.71 -9.53
CA ARG A 67 2.45 8.19 -8.15
C ARG A 67 2.89 6.73 -8.11
N LEU A 68 3.93 6.45 -7.34
CA LEU A 68 4.33 5.09 -6.97
C LEU A 68 3.63 4.65 -5.68
N GLN A 69 3.11 3.42 -5.69
CA GLN A 69 2.59 2.72 -4.52
C GLN A 69 3.38 1.42 -4.35
N VAL A 70 3.75 1.08 -3.11
CA VAL A 70 4.41 -0.19 -2.77
C VAL A 70 3.79 -0.74 -1.49
N GLY A 71 3.51 -2.04 -1.44
CA GLY A 71 3.01 -2.71 -0.25
C GLY A 71 2.07 -3.87 -0.57
N LEU A 72 1.13 -4.14 0.33
CA LEU A 72 0.08 -5.15 0.12
C LEU A 72 -1.01 -4.60 -0.80
N LEU A 73 -0.69 -4.48 -2.10
CA LEU A 73 -1.59 -3.97 -3.12
C LEU A 73 -2.27 -5.17 -3.81
N GLY A 74 -3.59 -5.26 -3.70
CA GLY A 74 -4.38 -6.35 -4.28
C GLY A 74 -5.87 -6.05 -4.29
N THR A 75 -6.67 -6.94 -4.88
CA THR A 75 -8.14 -6.86 -4.86
C THR A 75 -8.66 -6.96 -3.42
N ARG A 76 -9.89 -6.49 -3.16
CA ARG A 76 -10.50 -6.54 -1.81
C ARG A 76 -10.48 -7.96 -1.20
N LYS A 77 -10.65 -8.99 -2.05
CA LYS A 77 -10.54 -10.42 -1.67
C LYS A 77 -9.09 -10.86 -1.38
N GLY A 78 -8.09 -10.32 -2.08
CA GLY A 78 -6.68 -10.57 -1.78
C GLY A 78 -6.24 -9.89 -0.48
N GLN A 79 -6.69 -8.65 -0.25
CA GLN A 79 -6.39 -7.89 0.96
C GLN A 79 -6.95 -8.54 2.23
N SER A 80 -8.11 -9.19 2.17
CA SER A 80 -8.65 -9.92 3.32
C SER A 80 -7.80 -11.13 3.71
N LYS A 81 -7.19 -11.82 2.72
CA LYS A 81 -6.23 -12.91 2.98
C LYS A 81 -4.91 -12.39 3.57
N LEU A 82 -4.52 -11.16 3.21
CA LEU A 82 -3.31 -10.48 3.68
C LEU A 82 -3.55 -9.60 4.92
N PHE A 83 -4.73 -9.67 5.52
CA PHE A 83 -5.13 -8.84 6.67
C PHE A 83 -4.11 -8.89 7.81
N TYR A 84 -3.61 -10.09 8.12
CA TYR A 84 -2.60 -10.27 9.16
C TYR A 84 -1.25 -9.63 8.82
N GLY A 85 -0.93 -9.46 7.54
CA GLY A 85 0.28 -8.73 7.13
C GLY A 85 0.24 -7.27 7.53
N ARG A 86 -0.93 -6.63 7.44
CA ARG A 86 -1.11 -5.24 7.89
C ARG A 86 -0.98 -5.10 9.40
N ILE A 87 -1.49 -6.07 10.17
CA ILE A 87 -1.32 -6.11 11.62
C ILE A 87 0.16 -6.27 11.99
N GLN A 88 0.90 -7.13 11.27
CA GLN A 88 2.33 -7.30 11.49
C GLN A 88 3.12 -6.03 11.15
N ASP A 89 2.74 -5.33 10.09
CA ASP A 89 3.41 -4.10 9.68
C ASP A 89 3.20 -2.95 10.69
N LEU A 90 1.93 -2.71 11.06
CA LEU A 90 1.52 -1.58 11.91
C LEU A 90 1.54 -1.89 13.41
N GLY A 91 1.64 -3.15 13.80
CA GLY A 91 1.45 -3.60 15.17
C GLY A 91 -0.02 -3.54 15.60
N ARG A 92 -0.26 -3.87 16.87
CA ARG A 92 -1.59 -3.85 17.49
C ARG A 92 -1.48 -3.62 18.99
N LYS A 93 -2.39 -2.82 19.56
CA LYS A 93 -2.52 -2.65 21.01
C LYS A 93 -3.24 -3.85 21.64
N ALA A 94 -3.00 -4.09 22.93
CA ALA A 94 -3.78 -5.08 23.66
C ALA A 94 -5.26 -4.66 23.68
N GLN A 95 -6.16 -5.61 23.50
CA GLN A 95 -7.61 -5.37 23.52
C GLN A 95 -8.37 -6.65 23.83
N VAL A 96 -9.59 -6.52 24.31
CA VAL A 96 -10.53 -7.63 24.49
C VAL A 96 -11.53 -7.59 23.34
N VAL A 97 -11.68 -8.69 22.62
CA VAL A 97 -12.60 -8.77 21.47
C VAL A 97 -13.66 -9.84 21.71
N SER A 98 -14.89 -9.56 21.28
CA SER A 98 -15.97 -10.56 21.28
C SER A 98 -15.82 -11.46 20.06
N VAL A 99 -15.60 -12.76 20.29
CA VAL A 99 -15.46 -13.77 19.25
C VAL A 99 -16.76 -14.54 19.14
N GLN A 100 -17.24 -14.65 17.91
CA GLN A 100 -18.37 -15.50 17.54
C GLN A 100 -17.82 -16.72 16.83
N ARG A 101 -17.99 -17.91 17.42
CA ARG A 101 -17.61 -19.17 16.81
C ARG A 101 -18.83 -19.79 16.14
N PHE A 102 -18.70 -20.13 14.86
CA PHE A 102 -19.70 -20.85 14.10
C PHE A 102 -19.31 -22.33 13.99
N LYS A 103 -20.28 -23.23 13.97
CA LYS A 103 -20.05 -24.68 13.80
C LYS A 103 -19.48 -24.94 12.41
N ALA A 104 -18.37 -25.65 12.33
CA ALA A 104 -17.74 -26.01 11.05
C ALA A 104 -18.71 -26.90 10.25
N GLY A 105 -18.86 -26.62 8.94
CA GLY A 105 -19.72 -27.41 8.05
C GLY A 105 -21.20 -27.00 7.98
N VAL A 106 -21.67 -26.05 8.79
CA VAL A 106 -23.06 -25.56 8.69
C VAL A 106 -23.17 -24.58 7.53
N LYS A 107 -23.92 -24.95 6.47
CA LYS A 107 -24.30 -24.03 5.39
C LYS A 107 -25.12 -22.89 6.00
N ARG A 108 -24.85 -21.65 5.58
CA ARG A 108 -25.64 -20.49 6.00
C ARG A 108 -27.05 -20.67 5.44
N GLU A 109 -27.97 -21.12 6.28
CA GLU A 109 -29.38 -21.17 5.95
C GLU A 109 -29.95 -19.75 6.01
N TYR A 110 -30.64 -19.37 4.95
CA TYR A 110 -31.42 -18.14 4.91
C TYR A 110 -32.88 -18.54 5.07
N ASP A 111 -33.62 -17.80 5.88
CA ASP A 111 -35.07 -17.99 5.96
C ASP A 111 -35.73 -17.58 4.62
N ARG A 112 -37.04 -17.86 4.47
CA ARG A 112 -37.80 -17.47 3.26
C ARG A 112 -37.82 -15.95 3.01
N ALA A 113 -37.48 -15.13 4.01
CA ALA A 113 -37.35 -13.69 3.92
C ALA A 113 -35.92 -13.21 3.60
N GLY A 114 -34.98 -14.13 3.31
CA GLY A 114 -33.59 -13.83 2.99
C GLY A 114 -32.74 -13.36 4.19
N ARG A 115 -33.26 -13.47 5.41
CA ARG A 115 -32.51 -13.17 6.63
C ARG A 115 -31.69 -14.39 7.01
N LYS A 116 -30.49 -14.15 7.55
CA LYS A 116 -29.64 -15.24 8.06
C LYS A 116 -30.35 -15.89 9.24
N SER A 117 -30.86 -17.10 9.05
CA SER A 117 -31.38 -17.92 10.12
C SER A 117 -30.26 -18.13 11.14
N GLY A 118 -30.51 -17.89 12.42
CA GLY A 118 -29.51 -17.91 13.50
C GLY A 118 -28.86 -19.28 13.76
N GLY A 119 -29.18 -20.30 12.98
CA GLY A 119 -28.69 -21.66 13.09
C GLY A 119 -27.21 -21.78 12.71
N GLY A 120 -26.33 -21.71 13.70
CA GLY A 120 -24.91 -22.02 13.49
C GLY A 120 -23.94 -21.32 14.44
N LEU A 121 -24.39 -20.32 15.19
CA LEU A 121 -23.57 -19.70 16.25
C LEU A 121 -23.47 -20.64 17.44
N THR A 122 -22.29 -21.20 17.68
CA THR A 122 -22.06 -22.18 18.75
C THR A 122 -21.75 -21.51 20.08
N ARG A 123 -20.92 -20.46 20.07
CA ARG A 123 -20.48 -19.80 21.30
C ARG A 123 -20.03 -18.37 21.01
N ARG A 124 -20.41 -17.44 21.87
CA ARG A 124 -19.82 -16.10 21.95
C ARG A 124 -18.98 -16.02 23.21
N TYR A 125 -17.73 -15.58 23.10
CA TYR A 125 -16.86 -15.40 24.26
C TYR A 125 -15.92 -14.22 24.04
N LEU A 126 -15.42 -13.67 25.14
CA LEU A 126 -14.43 -12.60 25.12
C LEU A 126 -13.02 -13.21 25.03
N MET A 127 -12.22 -12.73 24.08
CA MET A 127 -10.84 -13.13 23.90
C MET A 127 -9.91 -11.96 24.22
N LYS A 128 -8.98 -12.17 25.15
CA LYS A 128 -7.90 -11.22 25.42
C LYS A 128 -6.83 -11.36 24.35
N VAL A 129 -6.66 -10.31 23.56
CA VAL A 129 -5.69 -10.25 22.47
C VAL A 129 -4.49 -9.43 22.92
N ARG A 130 -3.31 -10.05 22.96
CA ARG A 130 -2.06 -9.39 23.37
C ARG A 130 -1.62 -8.33 22.36
N ALA A 131 -0.89 -7.34 22.88
CA ALA A 131 -0.19 -6.35 22.07
C ALA A 131 0.86 -7.01 21.18
N MET A 132 1.13 -6.39 20.04
CA MET A 132 2.14 -6.82 19.07
C MET A 132 2.90 -5.58 18.57
N ALA A 133 4.22 -5.61 18.68
CA ALA A 133 5.07 -4.55 18.15
C ALA A 133 5.04 -4.53 16.60
N PRO A 134 5.11 -3.33 15.98
CA PRO A 134 5.14 -3.21 14.52
C PRO A 134 6.47 -3.69 13.94
N LYS A 135 6.42 -4.54 12.92
CA LYS A 135 7.61 -4.98 12.16
C LYS A 135 8.04 -4.00 11.07
N ARG A 136 7.13 -3.11 10.64
CA ARG A 136 7.40 -1.99 9.70
C ARG A 136 8.13 -2.39 8.42
N PHE A 137 7.73 -3.50 7.79
CA PHE A 137 8.30 -3.92 6.52
C PHE A 137 7.70 -3.17 5.32
N VAL A 138 6.48 -2.64 5.39
CA VAL A 138 5.93 -1.72 4.37
C VAL A 138 6.01 -0.27 4.85
N THR A 139 5.61 0.00 6.09
CA THR A 139 5.58 1.37 6.64
C THR A 139 6.89 1.82 7.29
N GLY A 140 7.94 1.01 7.16
CA GLY A 140 9.29 1.34 7.63
C GLY A 140 9.88 2.58 6.97
N ARG A 141 10.94 3.09 7.59
CA ARG A 141 11.77 4.11 6.97
C ARG A 141 12.70 3.42 5.96
N TYR A 142 12.67 3.94 4.74
CA TYR A 142 13.57 3.58 3.65
C TYR A 142 14.35 4.82 3.23
N PRO A 143 15.28 5.32 4.09
CA PRO A 143 15.96 6.58 3.87
C PRO A 143 16.77 6.57 2.56
N ASP A 144 17.46 5.47 2.28
CA ASP A 144 18.35 5.34 1.12
C ASP A 144 17.56 5.33 -0.19
N LEU A 145 16.45 4.56 -0.24
CA LEU A 145 15.58 4.51 -1.41
C LEU A 145 14.83 5.83 -1.64
N ARG A 146 14.51 6.57 -0.58
CA ARG A 146 13.92 7.91 -0.71
C ARG A 146 14.94 8.94 -1.19
N ARG A 147 16.20 8.80 -0.79
CA ARG A 147 17.30 9.66 -1.24
C ARG A 147 17.57 9.42 -2.73
N ALA A 148 17.76 8.17 -3.13
CA ALA A 148 17.95 7.79 -4.53
C ALA A 148 16.80 8.28 -5.43
N LEU A 149 15.53 8.06 -5.03
CA LEU A 149 14.38 8.57 -5.77
C LEU A 149 14.40 10.10 -5.90
N ARG A 150 14.79 10.82 -4.84
CA ARG A 150 14.83 12.29 -4.84
C ARG A 150 15.94 12.81 -5.75
N GLU A 151 17.10 12.15 -5.76
CA GLU A 151 18.24 12.49 -6.63
C GLU A 151 17.88 12.26 -8.09
N ASN A 152 17.35 11.09 -8.43
CA ASN A 152 16.97 10.75 -9.80
C ASN A 152 15.85 11.66 -10.33
N LEU A 153 14.80 11.91 -9.54
CA LEU A 153 13.74 12.82 -9.94
C LEU A 153 14.23 14.25 -10.12
N ARG A 154 15.15 14.74 -9.27
CA ARG A 154 15.74 16.07 -9.44
C ARG A 154 16.52 16.18 -10.75
N GLY A 155 17.29 15.15 -11.11
CA GLY A 155 17.99 15.09 -12.39
C GLY A 155 17.03 15.13 -13.59
N THR A 156 15.93 14.36 -13.54
CA THR A 156 14.89 14.40 -14.57
C THR A 156 14.24 15.78 -14.65
N PHE A 157 13.78 16.35 -13.52
CA PHE A 157 13.17 17.68 -13.50
C PHE A 157 14.11 18.80 -13.98
N ALA A 158 15.39 18.77 -13.61
CA ALA A 158 16.37 19.76 -14.06
C ALA A 158 16.57 19.71 -15.58
N ARG A 159 16.71 18.50 -16.15
CA ARG A 159 16.81 18.31 -17.61
C ARG A 159 15.55 18.74 -18.34
N SER A 160 14.37 18.39 -17.81
CA SER A 160 13.10 18.78 -18.39
C SER A 160 12.85 20.29 -18.33
N LEU A 161 13.34 20.98 -17.30
CA LEU A 161 13.26 22.44 -17.22
C LEU A 161 14.21 23.10 -18.22
N GLN A 162 15.43 22.58 -18.37
CA GLN A 162 16.38 23.06 -19.39
C GLN A 162 15.88 22.87 -20.81
N SER A 163 15.22 21.74 -21.12
CA SER A 163 14.64 21.51 -22.44
C SER A 163 13.45 22.43 -22.74
N ILE A 164 12.70 22.84 -21.71
CA ILE A 164 11.58 23.78 -21.86
C ILE A 164 12.09 25.22 -21.98
N SER A 165 13.15 25.60 -21.27
CA SER A 165 13.74 26.94 -21.37
C SER A 165 14.59 27.14 -22.63
N GLY A 166 15.25 26.09 -23.13
CA GLY A 166 16.06 26.15 -24.35
C GLY A 166 15.25 26.07 -25.66
N ALA A 167 13.96 25.72 -25.58
CA ALA A 167 13.05 25.72 -26.74
C ALA A 167 12.33 27.07 -26.94
N GLY A 168 12.72 28.12 -26.20
CA GLY A 168 12.16 29.46 -26.30
C GLY A 168 13.06 30.49 -27.00
N ASP A 169 14.22 30.07 -27.51
CA ASP A 169 15.22 30.91 -28.20
C ASP A 169 15.39 30.51 -29.69
N GLU A 170 14.33 30.03 -30.33
CA GLU A 170 14.23 29.91 -31.81
C GLU A 170 12.92 30.51 -32.32
#